data_AF-A0AAJ2PEY5-F1
#
_entry.id   AF-A0AAJ2PEY5-F1
#
_cell.length_a   1.000
_cell.length_b   1.000
_cell.length_c   1.000
_cell.angle_alpha   90.00
_cell.angle_beta   90.00
_cell.angle_gamma   90.00
#
_symmetry.space_group_name_H-M   'P 1'
#
loop_
_entity.id
_entity.type
_entity.pdbx_description
1 polymer ?
#
loop_
_entity_poly.entity_id
_entity_poly.type
_entity_poly.pdbx_seq_one_letter_code
_entity_poly.pdbx_strand_id
1 'polypeptide(L)'
;MKQFERIYENLDLIIFRADYIEGESVEVVVSLNDYYYLIQYMDKKGLVENSVDYTPIRISKVKKFREFLKEIKLLEWPTIKIGDKGYYDAPLIFSYGYDEEAEEGIDEAVTFDAVPSETMRRIHKELENLIDTTFGSYRFYDD
;
A
#
# COMPACT_ATOMS: atom_id res chain seq x y z
N MET A 1 -16.06 -21.52 7.00
CA MET A 1 -15.03 -20.58 6.51
C MET A 1 -15.63 -19.80 5.37
N LYS A 2 -15.73 -18.47 5.53
CA LYS A 2 -16.03 -17.57 4.41
C LYS A 2 -14.87 -17.70 3.43
N GLN A 3 -15.16 -17.85 2.15
CA GLN A 3 -14.13 -17.88 1.13
C GLN A 3 -13.78 -16.44 0.78
N PHE A 4 -12.58 -15.98 1.15
CA PHE A 4 -12.09 -14.66 0.78
C PHE A 4 -11.73 -14.67 -0.70
N GLU A 5 -12.52 -13.96 -1.51
CA GLU A 5 -12.30 -13.89 -2.94
C GLU A 5 -11.29 -12.78 -3.26
N ARG A 6 -10.20 -13.15 -3.95
CA ARG A 6 -9.12 -12.25 -4.34
C ARG A 6 -9.52 -11.45 -5.59
N ILE A 7 -10.38 -10.46 -5.39
CA ILE A 7 -10.89 -9.53 -6.41
C ILE A 7 -10.72 -8.08 -5.98
N TYR A 8 -10.68 -7.16 -6.94
CA TYR A 8 -10.40 -5.74 -6.68
C TYR A 8 -11.46 -5.06 -5.82
N GLU A 9 -12.70 -5.54 -5.86
CA GLU A 9 -13.81 -5.06 -5.05
C GLU A 9 -13.63 -5.41 -3.56
N ASN A 10 -12.90 -6.49 -3.27
CA ASN A 10 -12.58 -6.94 -1.92
C ASN A 10 -11.23 -6.44 -1.42
N LEU A 11 -10.50 -5.60 -2.18
CA LEU A 11 -9.30 -4.96 -1.66
C LEU A 11 -9.71 -3.97 -0.55
N ASP A 12 -9.17 -4.17 0.64
CA ASP A 12 -9.55 -3.39 1.82
C ASP A 12 -8.48 -2.34 2.12
N LEU A 13 -7.22 -2.73 2.11
CA LEU A 13 -6.09 -1.89 2.47
C LEU A 13 -5.00 -1.94 1.40
N ILE A 14 -4.36 -0.80 1.16
CA ILE A 14 -3.07 -0.70 0.47
C ILE A 14 -2.08 -0.05 1.43
N ILE A 15 -0.92 -0.65 1.61
CA ILE A 15 0.20 -0.08 2.34
C ILE A 15 1.35 0.07 1.36
N PHE A 16 1.80 1.30 1.20
CA PHE A 16 2.95 1.64 0.39
C PHE A 16 4.07 2.10 1.29
N ARG A 17 5.19 1.39 1.28
CA ARG A 17 6.39 1.76 2.01
C ARG A 17 7.44 2.29 1.05
N ALA A 18 8.06 3.39 1.44
CA ALA A 18 9.17 3.95 0.70
C ALA A 18 10.31 4.37 1.63
N ASP A 19 11.49 3.84 1.37
CA ASP A 19 12.70 4.14 2.14
C ASP A 19 13.48 5.32 1.51
N TYR A 20 13.87 6.26 2.35
CA TYR A 20 14.69 7.42 2.00
C TYR A 20 16.18 7.08 1.91
N ILE A 21 16.96 8.01 1.33
CA ILE A 21 18.41 7.84 1.23
C ILE A 21 19.07 7.81 2.61
N GLU A 22 18.53 8.58 3.53
CA GLU A 22 19.09 8.74 4.86
C GLU A 22 18.84 7.50 5.76
N GLY A 23 18.04 6.53 5.29
CA GLY A 23 17.64 5.32 6.03
C GLY A 23 16.36 5.47 6.82
N GLU A 24 15.71 6.64 6.75
CA GLU A 24 14.34 6.88 7.19
C GLU A 24 13.36 6.23 6.21
N SER A 25 12.09 6.11 6.58
CA SER A 25 11.06 5.64 5.65
C SER A 25 9.72 6.30 5.90
N VAL A 26 8.84 6.19 4.92
CA VAL A 26 7.43 6.54 5.07
C VAL A 26 6.55 5.36 4.71
N GLU A 27 5.49 5.17 5.48
CA GLU A 27 4.41 4.26 5.17
C GLU A 27 3.14 5.05 4.92
N VAL A 28 2.56 4.86 3.75
CA VAL A 28 1.26 5.39 3.37
C VAL A 28 0.28 4.24 3.38
N VAL A 29 -0.66 4.29 4.31
CA VAL A 29 -1.71 3.28 4.47
C VAL A 29 -3.01 3.88 4.01
N VAL A 30 -3.71 3.18 3.12
CA VAL A 30 -4.96 3.61 2.50
C VAL A 30 -6.01 2.53 2.71
N SER A 31 -7.05 2.84 3.48
CA SER A 31 -8.26 2.01 3.51
C SER A 31 -9.14 2.38 2.32
N LEU A 32 -9.27 1.43 1.39
CA LEU A 32 -10.13 1.53 0.22
C LEU A 32 -11.59 1.19 0.55
N ASN A 33 -11.84 0.51 1.67
CA ASN A 33 -13.18 0.18 2.15
C ASN A 33 -13.78 1.30 3.00
N ASP A 34 -13.00 1.84 3.95
CA ASP A 34 -13.44 2.89 4.87
C ASP A 34 -13.14 4.30 4.38
N TYR A 35 -12.47 4.42 3.23
CA TYR A 35 -12.16 5.68 2.57
C TYR A 35 -11.34 6.64 3.44
N TYR A 36 -10.25 6.18 4.05
CA TYR A 36 -9.31 7.02 4.77
C TYR A 36 -7.86 6.66 4.43
N TYR A 37 -6.93 7.56 4.73
CA TYR A 37 -5.51 7.26 4.74
C TYR A 37 -4.85 7.68 6.05
N LEU A 38 -3.69 7.11 6.29
CA LEU A 38 -2.71 7.61 7.24
C LEU A 38 -1.31 7.59 6.62
N ILE A 39 -0.44 8.45 7.11
CA ILE A 39 0.96 8.54 6.71
C ILE A 39 1.80 8.45 7.97
N GLN A 40 2.78 7.56 8.01
CA GLN A 40 3.73 7.42 9.12
C GLN A 40 5.13 7.66 8.62
N TYR A 41 5.81 8.63 9.23
CA TYR A 41 7.22 8.89 8.99
C TYR A 41 8.02 8.18 10.08
N MET A 42 8.93 7.30 9.65
CA MET A 42 9.72 6.46 10.53
C MET A 42 11.19 6.85 10.49
N ASP A 43 11.82 6.85 11.66
CA ASP A 43 13.26 7.02 11.79
C ASP A 43 14.03 5.79 11.27
N LYS A 44 15.36 5.89 11.31
CA LYS A 44 16.29 4.83 10.90
C LYS A 44 16.21 3.55 11.74
N LYS A 45 15.48 3.59 12.85
CA LYS A 45 15.24 2.44 13.75
C LYS A 45 13.83 1.86 13.56
N GLY A 46 13.04 2.40 12.63
CA GLY A 46 11.66 1.99 12.38
C GLY A 46 10.67 2.53 13.44
N LEU A 47 11.04 3.56 14.20
CA LEU A 47 10.14 4.21 15.15
C LEU A 47 9.40 5.35 14.47
N VAL A 48 8.08 5.42 14.66
CA VAL A 48 7.26 6.51 14.14
C VAL A 48 7.64 7.82 14.84
N GLU A 49 8.15 8.79 14.08
CA GLU A 49 8.47 10.14 14.57
C GLU A 49 7.33 11.14 14.34
N ASN A 50 6.56 10.94 13.26
CA ASN A 50 5.45 11.81 12.91
C ASN A 50 4.37 11.04 12.14
N SER A 51 3.11 11.45 12.27
CA SER A 51 2.00 10.84 11.55
C SER A 51 0.94 11.86 11.12
N VAL A 52 0.30 11.54 9.99
CA VAL A 52 -1.00 12.11 9.60
C VAL A 52 -2.00 10.98 9.73
N ASP A 53 -2.92 11.07 10.67
CA ASP A 53 -3.78 9.94 11.02
C ASP A 53 -5.22 10.11 10.55
N TYR A 54 -5.77 9.03 10.00
CA TYR A 54 -7.20 8.85 9.66
C TYR A 54 -7.84 10.02 8.90
N THR A 55 -7.17 10.49 7.84
CA THR A 55 -7.71 11.56 7.00
C THR A 55 -8.69 10.99 5.95
N PRO A 56 -9.91 11.52 5.85
CA PRO A 56 -10.90 11.03 4.89
C PRO A 56 -10.49 11.22 3.43
N ILE A 57 -10.85 10.26 2.58
CA ILE A 57 -10.65 10.26 1.13
C ILE A 57 -12.02 10.37 0.45
N ARG A 58 -12.09 11.13 -0.64
CA ARG A 58 -13.29 11.15 -1.48
C ARG A 58 -13.49 9.78 -2.14
N ILE A 59 -14.69 9.20 -2.00
CA ILE A 59 -15.08 7.93 -2.64
C ILE A 59 -14.77 7.91 -4.14
N SER A 60 -14.98 9.03 -4.85
CA SER A 60 -14.69 9.11 -6.29
C SER A 60 -13.21 8.97 -6.62
N LYS A 61 -12.30 9.38 -5.72
CA LYS A 61 -10.86 9.16 -5.89
C LYS A 61 -10.48 7.72 -5.60
N VAL A 62 -11.04 7.11 -4.55
CA VAL A 62 -10.84 5.67 -4.27
C VAL A 62 -11.31 4.81 -5.45
N LYS A 63 -12.45 5.13 -6.05
CA LYS A 63 -12.92 4.45 -7.27
C LYS A 63 -11.92 4.57 -8.42
N LYS A 64 -11.39 5.77 -8.69
CA LYS A 64 -10.37 5.96 -9.73
C LYS A 64 -9.10 5.16 -9.42
N PHE A 65 -8.67 5.16 -8.16
CA PHE A 65 -7.49 4.42 -7.73
C PHE A 65 -7.69 2.91 -7.88
N ARG A 66 -8.86 2.35 -7.52
CA ARG A 66 -9.18 0.94 -7.79
C ARG A 66 -9.12 0.59 -9.28
N GLU A 67 -9.60 1.47 -10.16
CA GLU A 67 -9.49 1.27 -11.61
C GLU A 67 -8.03 1.29 -12.09
N PHE A 68 -7.19 2.16 -11.50
CA PHE A 68 -5.75 2.12 -11.74
C PHE A 68 -5.11 0.80 -11.26
N LEU A 69 -5.47 0.28 -10.08
CA LEU A 69 -4.98 -1.01 -9.60
C LEU A 69 -5.36 -2.16 -10.54
N LYS A 70 -6.57 -2.11 -11.12
CA LYS A 70 -7.02 -3.03 -12.17
C LYS A 70 -6.18 -2.90 -13.44
N GLU A 71 -5.89 -1.68 -13.87
CA GLU A 71 -5.08 -1.38 -15.06
C GLU A 71 -3.68 -1.98 -14.95
N ILE A 72 -3.01 -1.81 -13.80
CA ILE A 72 -1.66 -2.37 -13.57
C ILE A 72 -1.68 -3.87 -13.25
N LYS A 73 -2.88 -4.46 -13.15
CA LYS A 73 -3.12 -5.87 -12.84
C LYS A 73 -2.46 -6.28 -11.53
N LEU A 74 -2.61 -5.49 -10.47
CA LEU A 74 -1.98 -5.75 -9.16
C LEU A 74 -2.20 -7.19 -8.69
N LEU A 75 -3.42 -7.71 -8.83
CA LEU A 75 -3.75 -9.06 -8.41
C LEU A 75 -3.12 -10.15 -9.31
N GLU A 76 -2.51 -9.84 -10.44
CA GLU A 76 -1.78 -10.84 -11.23
C GLU A 76 -0.29 -10.91 -10.83
N TRP A 77 0.18 -10.02 -9.95
CA TRP A 77 1.58 -9.96 -9.56
C TRP A 77 1.98 -11.12 -8.66
N PRO A 78 3.25 -11.55 -8.71
CA PRO A 78 3.77 -12.53 -7.76
C PRO A 78 3.87 -11.88 -6.37
N THR A 79 3.21 -12.50 -5.41
CA THR A 79 3.16 -12.05 -4.01
C THR A 79 3.61 -13.15 -3.06
N ILE A 80 4.02 -12.75 -1.86
CA ILE A 80 4.22 -13.63 -0.72
C ILE A 80 3.12 -13.35 0.32
N LYS A 81 2.78 -14.34 1.14
CA LYS A 81 1.78 -14.16 2.20
C LYS A 81 2.44 -13.61 3.46
N ILE A 82 1.70 -12.83 4.24
CA ILE A 82 2.19 -12.43 5.58
C ILE A 82 2.45 -13.68 6.43
N GLY A 83 3.63 -13.71 7.05
CA GLY A 83 4.18 -14.85 7.78
C GLY A 83 5.44 -15.46 7.14
N ASP A 84 5.70 -15.19 5.86
CA ASP A 84 6.92 -15.63 5.16
C ASP A 84 8.11 -14.71 5.47
N LYS A 85 9.36 -15.20 5.40
CA LYS A 85 10.53 -14.32 5.60
C LYS A 85 10.66 -13.30 4.45
N GLY A 86 10.90 -12.03 4.80
CA GLY A 86 11.17 -10.96 3.83
C GLY A 86 9.99 -10.04 3.49
N TYR A 87 8.80 -10.27 4.06
CA TYR A 87 7.64 -9.40 3.81
C TYR A 87 7.77 -8.02 4.45
N TYR A 88 8.50 -7.89 5.56
CA TYR A 88 8.65 -6.63 6.30
C TYR A 88 9.33 -5.53 5.50
N ASP A 89 10.10 -5.90 4.47
CA ASP A 89 10.78 -4.96 3.59
C ASP A 89 9.96 -4.67 2.33
N ALA A 90 8.82 -5.33 2.11
CA ALA A 90 8.07 -5.20 0.87
C ALA A 90 7.57 -3.75 0.65
N PRO A 91 7.77 -3.17 -0.55
CA PRO A 91 7.36 -1.79 -0.81
C PRO A 91 5.86 -1.60 -1.02
N LEU A 92 5.15 -2.69 -1.31
CA LEU A 92 3.70 -2.67 -1.48
C LEU A 92 3.11 -3.90 -0.81
N ILE A 93 2.19 -3.66 0.10
CA ILE A 93 1.38 -4.67 0.77
C ILE A 93 -0.08 -4.33 0.51
N PHE A 94 -0.92 -5.34 0.33
CA PHE A 94 -2.35 -5.14 0.22
C PHE A 94 -3.12 -6.23 0.96
N SER A 95 -4.29 -5.89 1.46
CA SER A 95 -5.19 -6.82 2.12
C SER A 95 -6.50 -6.96 1.35
N TYR A 96 -7.11 -8.14 1.46
CA TYR A 96 -8.43 -8.38 0.92
C TYR A 96 -9.24 -9.37 1.75
N GLY A 97 -10.56 -9.22 1.61
CA GLY A 97 -11.52 -10.09 2.27
C GLY A 97 -11.48 -9.94 3.78
N TYR A 98 -11.37 -8.72 4.30
CA TYR A 98 -11.46 -8.49 5.73
C TYR A 98 -12.85 -8.89 6.26
N ASP A 99 -12.89 -9.73 7.28
CA ASP A 99 -14.08 -10.10 8.04
C ASP A 99 -14.05 -9.42 9.41
N GLU A 100 -14.94 -8.46 9.61
CA GLU A 100 -15.06 -7.73 10.88
C GLU A 100 -15.40 -8.62 12.08
N GLU A 101 -16.15 -9.72 11.90
CA GLU A 101 -16.55 -10.58 13.02
C GLU A 101 -15.40 -11.48 13.48
N ALA A 102 -14.57 -11.91 12.54
CA ALA A 102 -13.39 -12.73 12.83
C ALA A 102 -12.13 -11.89 13.08
N GLU A 103 -12.16 -10.59 12.75
CA GLU A 103 -10.98 -9.71 12.67
C GLU A 103 -9.87 -10.32 11.79
N GLU A 104 -10.26 -11.05 10.74
CA GLU A 104 -9.36 -11.78 9.84
C GLU A 104 -9.41 -11.21 8.43
N GLY A 105 -8.25 -11.08 7.78
CA GLY A 105 -8.13 -10.76 6.36
C GLY A 105 -6.94 -11.51 5.75
N ILE A 106 -6.79 -11.47 4.43
CA ILE A 106 -5.60 -12.01 3.76
C ILE A 106 -4.71 -10.85 3.33
N ASP A 107 -3.51 -10.83 3.89
CA ASP A 107 -2.48 -9.86 3.54
C ASP A 107 -1.44 -10.47 2.59
N GLU A 108 -1.14 -9.76 1.51
CA GLU A 108 -0.16 -10.13 0.51
C GLU A 108 0.87 -9.01 0.30
N ALA A 109 2.13 -9.40 0.15
CA ALA A 109 3.24 -8.49 -0.05
C ALA A 109 3.87 -8.71 -1.42
N VAL A 110 4.10 -7.62 -2.14
CA VAL A 110 4.80 -7.58 -3.42
C VAL A 110 6.28 -7.34 -3.15
N THR A 111 7.15 -8.24 -3.60
CA THR A 111 8.59 -8.09 -3.39
C THR A 111 9.20 -7.07 -4.35
N PHE A 112 10.34 -6.48 -3.99
CA PHE A 112 11.05 -5.48 -4.84
C PHE A 112 11.27 -5.97 -6.27
N ASP A 113 11.70 -7.22 -6.43
CA ASP A 113 12.06 -7.79 -7.73
C ASP A 113 10.84 -8.15 -8.60
N ALA A 114 9.62 -8.11 -8.03
CA ALA A 114 8.40 -8.47 -8.72
C ALA A 114 7.91 -7.39 -9.69
N VAL A 115 8.36 -6.13 -9.54
CA VAL A 115 7.75 -4.97 -10.20
C VAL A 115 8.80 -4.04 -10.79
N PRO A 116 8.67 -3.64 -12.07
CA PRO A 116 9.52 -2.61 -12.66
C PRO A 116 9.44 -1.27 -11.88
N SER A 117 10.57 -0.59 -11.74
CA SER A 117 10.69 0.71 -11.05
C SER A 117 9.72 1.77 -11.60
N GLU A 118 9.47 1.78 -12.91
CA GLU A 118 8.52 2.68 -13.56
C GLU A 118 7.08 2.49 -13.02
N THR A 119 6.65 1.24 -12.84
CA THR A 119 5.31 0.95 -12.31
C THR A 119 5.19 1.35 -10.85
N MET A 120 6.24 1.15 -10.05
CA MET A 120 6.29 1.64 -8.67
C MET A 120 6.24 3.18 -8.60
N ARG A 121 6.84 3.88 -9.56
CA ARG A 121 6.75 5.34 -9.67
C ARG A 121 5.32 5.78 -10.00
N ARG A 122 4.64 5.06 -10.90
CA ARG A 122 3.22 5.30 -11.21
C ARG A 122 2.33 5.10 -9.99
N ILE A 123 2.52 4.00 -9.24
CA ILE A 123 1.76 3.73 -8.00
C ILE A 123 1.91 4.88 -7.01
N HIS A 124 3.14 5.30 -6.74
CA HIS A 124 3.41 6.41 -5.84
C HIS A 124 2.70 7.69 -6.28
N LYS A 125 2.78 8.06 -7.57
CA LYS A 125 2.10 9.26 -8.09
C LYS A 125 0.58 9.15 -7.98
N GLU A 126 0.02 7.97 -8.24
CA GLU A 126 -1.42 7.74 -8.08
C GLU A 126 -1.85 7.77 -6.61
N LEU A 127 -0.99 7.34 -5.68
CA LEU A 127 -1.23 7.49 -4.24
C LEU A 127 -1.19 8.97 -3.81
N GLU A 128 -0.20 9.75 -4.25
CA GLU A 128 -0.16 11.20 -3.98
C GLU A 128 -1.43 11.90 -4.52
N ASN A 129 -1.88 11.53 -5.72
CA ASN A 129 -3.12 12.03 -6.32
C ASN A 129 -4.37 11.61 -5.51
N LEU A 130 -4.37 10.39 -4.97
CA LEU A 130 -5.46 9.88 -4.15
C LEU A 130 -5.62 10.70 -2.87
N ILE A 131 -4.50 10.98 -2.20
CA ILE A 131 -4.49 11.59 -0.85
C ILE A 131 -4.23 13.11 -0.85
N ASP A 132 -4.07 13.74 -2.02
CA ASP A 132 -3.73 15.17 -2.18
C ASP A 132 -2.50 15.62 -1.35
N THR A 133 -1.57 14.70 -1.11
CA THR A 133 -0.39 14.94 -0.27
C THR A 133 0.84 14.38 -0.97
N THR A 134 1.87 15.20 -1.13
CA THR A 134 3.20 14.75 -1.57
C THR A 134 3.96 14.22 -0.38
N PHE A 135 4.45 12.99 -0.45
CA PHE A 135 5.24 12.40 0.63
C PHE A 135 6.75 12.36 0.34
N GLY A 136 7.19 12.65 -0.90
CA GLY A 136 8.61 12.88 -1.21
C GLY A 136 9.07 12.25 -2.51
N SER A 137 10.37 12.01 -2.65
CA SER A 137 10.98 11.22 -3.73
C SER A 137 11.96 10.25 -3.09
N TYR A 138 11.97 8.99 -3.52
CA TYR A 138 12.57 7.88 -2.79
C TYR A 138 13.65 7.16 -3.59
N ARG A 139 14.55 6.47 -2.88
CA ARG A 139 15.65 5.67 -3.46
C ARG A 139 15.21 4.68 -4.52
N PHE A 140 13.97 4.23 -4.45
CA PHE A 140 13.38 3.31 -5.43
C PHE A 140 13.42 3.83 -6.88
N TYR A 141 13.64 5.14 -7.08
CA TYR A 141 13.62 5.79 -8.39
C TYR A 141 14.98 6.26 -8.88
N ASP A 142 16.02 6.08 -8.08
CA ASP A 142 17.38 6.43 -8.46
C ASP A 142 18.04 5.17 -9.03
N ASP A 143 18.04 5.08 -10.36
CA ASP A 143 18.74 4.04 -11.13
C ASP A 143 20.25 3.97 -10.79
#